data_AF-A0A0F4LRS5-F1
#
_entry.id   AF-A0A0F4LRS5-F1
#
_cell.length_a   1.000
_cell.length_b   1.000
_cell.length_c   1.000
_cell.angle_alpha   90.00
_cell.angle_beta   90.00
_cell.angle_gamma   90.00
#
_symmetry.space_group_name_H-M   'P 1'
#
loop_
_entity.id
_entity.type
_entity.pdbx_description
1 polymer ?
#
loop_
_entity_poly.entity_id
_entity_poly.type
_entity_poly.pdbx_seq_one_letter_code
_entity_poly.pdbx_strand_id
1 'polypeptide(L)'
;MSVEKDYEIINKILSENKDSYYVDFVPITFQNADFAELADYLEKHYKKDFAKGIIFTAFTILYYYESVVYLDNDCDDPVYPDLIDDDLKELKLDSLAELIQEVIMENWSGLTILFKNDGKYSLMQIKDGCDVYFGNLSGEALKIVDQLITQQGLYLKKFEREYRTDSFEEEGGWKIEPDNSPLSFHSDSFWKLKDKSDKRVSLLDKEGKVLGE
;
A
#
# COMPACT_ATOMS: atom_id res chain seq x y z
N MET A 1 0.38 -5.59 23.74
CA MET A 1 1.60 -4.82 23.43
C MET A 1 1.27 -3.36 23.68
N SER A 2 2.23 -2.43 23.76
CA SER A 2 1.88 -0.99 23.77
C SER A 2 1.75 -0.52 22.33
N VAL A 3 0.78 0.37 22.08
CA VAL A 3 0.52 0.96 20.75
C VAL A 3 1.78 1.57 20.13
N GLU A 4 2.60 2.25 20.94
CA GLU A 4 3.90 2.81 20.51
C GLU A 4 4.82 1.74 19.89
N LYS A 5 4.88 0.56 20.49
CA LYS A 5 5.70 -0.55 19.99
C LYS A 5 5.12 -1.15 18.72
N ASP A 6 3.80 -1.17 18.59
CA ASP A 6 3.15 -1.63 17.36
C ASP A 6 3.45 -0.69 16.19
N TYR A 7 3.43 0.63 16.41
CA TYR A 7 3.87 1.61 15.39
C TYR A 7 5.35 1.50 15.03
N GLU A 8 6.24 1.25 15.99
CA GLU A 8 7.66 0.99 15.67
C GLU A 8 7.82 -0.21 14.72
N ILE A 9 7.06 -1.28 14.94
CA ILE A 9 7.07 -2.47 14.08
C ILE A 9 6.50 -2.13 12.69
N ILE A 10 5.36 -1.44 12.64
CA ILE A 10 4.73 -1.01 11.38
C ILE A 10 5.72 -0.17 10.56
N ASN A 11 6.28 0.88 11.15
CA ASN A 11 7.24 1.77 10.49
C ASN A 11 8.50 1.03 10.02
N LYS A 12 8.97 0.05 10.80
CA LYS A 12 10.10 -0.79 10.39
C LYS A 12 9.76 -1.64 9.16
N ILE A 13 8.60 -2.31 9.15
CA ILE A 13 8.19 -3.15 8.01
C ILE A 13 8.02 -2.29 6.75
N LEU A 14 7.38 -1.11 6.87
CA LEU A 14 7.18 -0.18 5.76
C LEU A 14 8.51 0.37 5.22
N SER A 15 9.46 0.73 6.10
CA SER A 15 10.77 1.25 5.67
C SER A 15 11.69 0.19 5.05
N GLU A 16 11.64 -1.05 5.52
CA GLU A 16 12.42 -2.13 4.93
C GLU A 16 11.88 -2.55 3.57
N ASN A 17 10.56 -2.54 3.36
CA ASN A 17 9.87 -2.92 2.13
C ASN A 17 10.32 -4.28 1.54
N LYS A 18 10.71 -5.22 2.41
CA LYS A 18 11.13 -6.57 2.03
C LYS A 18 9.94 -7.51 1.99
N ASP A 19 9.94 -8.37 0.98
CA ASP A 19 8.87 -9.34 0.74
C ASP A 19 7.49 -8.68 0.82
N SER A 20 7.38 -7.60 0.05
CA SER A 20 6.18 -6.79 -0.05
C SER A 20 5.37 -7.13 -1.28
N TYR A 21 4.06 -7.01 -1.17
CA TYR A 21 3.10 -7.34 -2.21
C TYR A 21 1.98 -6.31 -2.27
N TYR A 22 1.30 -6.22 -3.40
CA TYR A 22 0.09 -5.42 -3.56
C TYR A 22 -1.02 -6.23 -4.23
N VAL A 23 -2.25 -5.79 -4.05
CA VAL A 23 -3.42 -6.41 -4.67
C VAL A 23 -3.80 -5.65 -5.92
N ASP A 24 -4.12 -6.39 -6.99
CA ASP A 24 -4.44 -5.83 -8.29
C ASP A 24 -5.65 -6.57 -8.91
N PHE A 25 -6.37 -5.88 -9.79
CA PHE A 25 -7.46 -6.44 -10.59
C PHE A 25 -6.95 -7.42 -11.65
N VAL A 26 -5.68 -7.27 -12.05
CA VAL A 26 -5.10 -8.03 -13.16
C VAL A 26 -3.83 -8.79 -12.74
N PRO A 27 -3.56 -9.97 -13.33
CA PRO A 27 -2.39 -10.78 -12.98
C PRO A 27 -1.08 -10.24 -13.55
N ILE A 28 -1.14 -9.31 -14.50
CA ILE A 28 0.00 -8.85 -15.29
C ILE A 28 0.28 -7.37 -15.03
N THR A 29 1.54 -6.96 -15.21
CA THR A 29 1.91 -5.55 -15.23
C THR A 29 1.98 -5.09 -16.69
N PHE A 30 1.16 -4.10 -17.02
CA PHE A 30 1.13 -3.52 -18.37
C PHE A 30 2.38 -2.66 -18.60
N GLN A 31 2.91 -2.67 -19.83
CA GLN A 31 4.13 -1.93 -20.21
C GLN A 31 3.84 -0.67 -21.04
N ASN A 32 2.56 -0.39 -21.34
CA ASN A 32 2.14 0.67 -22.26
C ASN A 32 1.18 1.66 -21.58
N ALA A 33 1.24 2.93 -22.00
CA ALA A 33 0.42 4.04 -21.50
C ALA A 33 -1.10 3.88 -21.70
N ASP A 34 -1.54 2.95 -22.56
CA ASP A 34 -2.96 2.65 -22.81
C ASP A 34 -3.66 1.99 -21.59
N PHE A 35 -2.93 1.72 -20.50
CA PHE A 35 -3.48 1.12 -19.28
C PHE A 35 -4.35 2.07 -18.46
N ALA A 36 -4.15 3.39 -18.55
CA ALA A 36 -4.92 4.36 -17.76
C ALA A 36 -6.44 4.23 -17.98
N GLU A 37 -6.88 4.04 -19.23
CA GLU A 37 -8.31 3.86 -19.54
C GLU A 37 -8.88 2.57 -18.92
N LEU A 38 -8.10 1.48 -18.91
CA LEU A 38 -8.51 0.23 -18.28
C LEU A 38 -8.56 0.37 -16.75
N ALA A 39 -7.57 1.03 -16.15
CA ALA A 39 -7.54 1.30 -14.72
C ALA A 39 -8.76 2.12 -14.28
N ASP A 40 -9.07 3.21 -14.99
CA ASP A 40 -10.25 4.05 -14.75
C ASP A 40 -11.54 3.24 -14.88
N TYR A 41 -11.64 2.37 -15.90
CA TYR A 41 -12.79 1.49 -16.07
C TYR A 41 -12.95 0.50 -14.92
N LEU A 42 -11.86 -0.15 -14.51
CA LEU A 42 -11.86 -1.12 -13.41
C LEU A 42 -12.24 -0.45 -12.08
N GLU A 43 -11.65 0.71 -11.79
CA GLU A 43 -11.99 1.47 -10.59
C GLU A 43 -13.46 1.90 -10.60
N LYS A 44 -13.94 2.49 -11.70
CA LYS A 44 -15.32 2.96 -11.80
C LYS A 44 -16.36 1.84 -11.65
N HIS A 45 -16.07 0.65 -12.20
CA HIS A 45 -17.07 -0.42 -12.32
C HIS A 45 -16.92 -1.54 -11.30
N TYR A 46 -15.71 -1.79 -10.79
CA TYR A 46 -15.40 -2.95 -9.95
C TYR A 46 -14.86 -2.59 -8.57
N LYS A 47 -14.60 -1.31 -8.24
CA LYS A 47 -14.13 -0.88 -6.91
C LYS A 47 -14.99 -1.37 -5.74
N LYS A 48 -16.31 -1.44 -5.93
CA LYS A 48 -17.21 -1.98 -4.89
C LYS A 48 -17.02 -3.48 -4.66
N ASP A 49 -16.76 -4.26 -5.70
CA ASP A 49 -16.52 -5.70 -5.56
C ASP A 49 -15.09 -5.97 -5.06
N PHE A 50 -14.12 -5.15 -5.47
CA PHE A 50 -12.80 -5.09 -4.87
C PHE A 50 -12.90 -4.88 -3.35
N ALA A 51 -13.63 -3.86 -2.90
CA ALA A 51 -13.82 -3.58 -1.48
C ALA A 51 -14.37 -4.80 -0.71
N LYS A 52 -15.35 -5.51 -1.25
CA LYS A 52 -15.88 -6.75 -0.63
C LYS A 52 -14.80 -7.82 -0.49
N GLY A 53 -13.98 -8.01 -1.53
CA GLY A 53 -12.88 -8.97 -1.51
C GLY A 53 -11.81 -8.63 -0.47
N ILE A 54 -11.50 -7.34 -0.33
CA ILE A 54 -10.57 -6.83 0.68
C ILE A 54 -11.14 -6.99 2.10
N ILE A 55 -12.41 -6.66 2.33
CA ILE A 55 -13.07 -6.86 3.63
C ILE A 55 -13.05 -8.34 4.02
N PHE A 56 -13.37 -9.25 3.08
CA PHE A 56 -13.31 -10.69 3.32
C PHE A 56 -11.89 -11.14 3.72
N THR A 57 -10.88 -10.65 3.01
CA THR A 57 -9.48 -10.97 3.27
C THR A 57 -9.02 -10.45 4.63
N ALA A 58 -9.32 -9.17 4.92
CA ALA A 58 -9.02 -8.53 6.20
C ALA A 58 -9.63 -9.31 7.36
N PHE A 59 -10.93 -9.65 7.30
CA PHE A 59 -11.59 -10.42 8.35
C PHE A 59 -10.99 -11.81 8.53
N THR A 60 -10.65 -12.48 7.43
CA THR A 60 -10.01 -13.79 7.53
C THR A 60 -8.65 -13.68 8.22
N ILE A 61 -7.84 -12.66 7.91
CA ILE A 61 -6.56 -12.40 8.58
C ILE A 61 -6.78 -12.13 10.08
N LEU A 62 -7.74 -11.28 10.44
CA LEU A 62 -8.02 -10.89 11.83
C LEU A 62 -8.45 -12.05 12.73
N TYR A 63 -9.14 -13.04 12.16
CA TYR A 63 -9.64 -14.20 12.89
C TYR A 63 -8.72 -15.42 12.78
N TYR A 64 -7.83 -15.47 11.78
CA TYR A 64 -6.86 -16.54 11.64
C TYR A 64 -5.57 -16.28 12.42
N TYR A 65 -5.11 -15.02 12.50
CA TYR A 65 -3.85 -14.65 13.16
C TYR A 65 -4.06 -13.86 14.46
N GLU A 66 -3.05 -13.86 15.32
CA GLU A 66 -2.91 -12.84 16.37
C GLU A 66 -2.67 -11.49 15.68
N SER A 67 -3.57 -10.53 15.87
CA SER A 67 -3.60 -9.29 15.10
C SER A 67 -4.12 -8.10 15.92
N VAL A 68 -3.78 -6.90 15.45
CA VAL A 68 -4.28 -5.60 15.91
C VAL A 68 -4.62 -4.73 14.68
N VAL A 69 -5.53 -3.77 14.84
CA VAL A 69 -5.98 -2.89 13.76
C VAL A 69 -5.88 -1.44 14.18
N TYR A 70 -5.28 -0.61 13.34
CA TYR A 70 -5.15 0.83 13.56
C TYR A 70 -5.57 1.62 12.33
N LEU A 71 -6.09 2.82 12.57
CA LEU A 71 -6.12 3.85 11.53
C LEU A 71 -4.72 4.41 11.35
N ASP A 72 -4.40 4.81 10.12
CA ASP A 72 -3.15 5.51 9.87
C ASP A 72 -3.24 6.95 10.37
N ASN A 73 -2.22 7.35 11.12
CA ASN A 73 -2.13 8.66 11.76
C ASN A 73 -1.51 9.75 10.88
N ASP A 74 -1.15 9.43 9.63
CA ASP A 74 -0.44 10.34 8.72
C ASP A 74 -1.37 11.32 7.98
N CYS A 75 -2.61 11.52 8.46
CA CYS A 75 -3.57 12.46 7.90
C CYS A 75 -3.65 13.74 8.75
N ASP A 76 -3.44 14.91 8.13
CA ASP A 76 -3.52 16.21 8.79
C ASP A 76 -4.93 16.53 9.34
N ASP A 77 -5.98 15.91 8.79
CA ASP A 77 -7.38 16.08 9.21
C ASP A 77 -8.12 14.71 9.19
N PRO A 78 -7.90 13.86 10.20
CA PRO A 78 -8.50 12.52 10.24
C PRO A 78 -10.01 12.63 10.49
N VAL A 79 -10.83 11.93 9.70
CA VAL A 79 -12.29 11.92 9.89
C VAL A 79 -12.72 11.17 11.16
N TYR A 80 -11.88 10.24 11.65
CA TYR A 80 -12.09 9.55 12.93
C TYR A 80 -10.94 9.80 13.92
N PRO A 81 -10.79 11.04 14.43
CA PRO A 81 -9.71 11.37 15.37
C PRO A 81 -9.82 10.59 16.68
N ASP A 82 -11.04 10.25 17.10
CA ASP A 82 -11.32 9.53 18.35
C ASP A 82 -10.96 8.03 18.28
N LEU A 83 -10.70 7.50 17.08
CA LEU A 83 -10.33 6.09 16.85
C LEU A 83 -8.82 5.91 16.63
N ILE A 84 -8.06 7.01 16.59
CA ILE A 84 -6.61 6.98 16.49
C ILE A 84 -6.02 6.31 17.74
N ASP A 85 -5.02 5.47 17.53
CA ASP A 85 -4.29 4.72 18.57
C ASP A 85 -5.10 3.65 19.33
N ASP A 86 -6.39 3.50 19.02
CA ASP A 86 -7.21 2.41 19.52
C ASP A 86 -7.06 1.16 18.65
N ASP A 87 -6.99 -0.02 19.29
CA ASP A 87 -7.07 -1.29 18.55
C ASP A 87 -8.52 -1.53 18.09
N LEU A 88 -8.76 -1.30 16.81
CA LEU A 88 -10.09 -1.38 16.20
C LEU A 88 -10.59 -2.80 16.00
N LYS A 89 -9.80 -3.82 16.34
CA LYS A 89 -10.22 -5.23 16.27
C LYS A 89 -11.48 -5.52 17.09
N GLU A 90 -11.68 -4.79 18.19
CA GLU A 90 -12.82 -4.96 19.09
C GLU A 90 -14.11 -4.28 18.59
N LEU A 91 -14.05 -3.55 17.48
CA LEU A 91 -15.25 -3.05 16.81
C LEU A 91 -16.12 -4.22 16.33
N LYS A 92 -17.42 -3.97 16.23
CA LYS A 92 -18.34 -4.91 15.57
C LYS A 92 -17.92 -5.08 14.12
N LEU A 93 -18.07 -6.30 13.59
CA LEU A 93 -17.74 -6.61 12.20
C LEU A 93 -18.40 -5.66 11.20
N ASP A 94 -19.68 -5.33 11.39
CA ASP A 94 -20.39 -4.40 10.49
C ASP A 94 -19.71 -3.02 10.48
N SER A 95 -19.34 -2.49 11.65
CA SER A 95 -18.65 -1.19 11.77
C SER A 95 -17.25 -1.21 11.18
N LEU A 96 -16.50 -2.30 11.36
CA LEU A 96 -15.17 -2.45 10.77
C LEU A 96 -15.24 -2.65 9.25
N ALA A 97 -16.26 -3.34 8.75
CA ALA A 97 -16.51 -3.49 7.31
C ALA A 97 -16.86 -2.13 6.67
N GLU A 98 -17.73 -1.34 7.31
CA GLU A 98 -18.07 0.01 6.89
C GLU A 98 -16.81 0.89 6.84
N LEU A 99 -15.97 0.84 7.89
CA LEU A 99 -14.72 1.60 7.93
C LEU A 99 -13.76 1.23 6.78
N ILE A 100 -13.51 -0.07 6.57
CA ILE A 100 -12.66 -0.53 5.45
C ILE A 100 -13.27 -0.13 4.10
N GLN A 101 -14.59 -0.22 3.97
CA GLN A 101 -15.28 0.19 2.75
C GLN A 101 -15.09 1.69 2.49
N GLU A 102 -15.23 2.54 3.51
CA GLU A 102 -15.04 3.99 3.37
C GLU A 102 -13.60 4.36 3.03
N VAL A 103 -12.61 3.71 3.65
CA VAL A 103 -11.19 3.86 3.28
C VAL A 103 -10.98 3.59 1.80
N ILE A 104 -11.55 2.50 1.28
CA ILE A 104 -11.45 2.14 -0.13
C ILE A 104 -12.27 3.08 -1.02
N MET A 105 -13.43 3.56 -0.59
CA MET A 105 -14.32 4.33 -1.46
C MET A 105 -13.97 5.82 -1.52
N GLU A 106 -13.54 6.40 -0.41
CA GLU A 106 -13.48 7.85 -0.20
C GLU A 106 -12.04 8.40 -0.10
N ASN A 107 -11.01 7.55 -0.15
CA ASN A 107 -9.59 7.90 -0.32
C ASN A 107 -9.03 8.97 0.67
N TRP A 108 -9.39 8.93 1.96
CA TRP A 108 -8.97 9.99 2.92
C TRP A 108 -8.22 9.49 4.17
N SER A 109 -8.25 8.19 4.48
CA SER A 109 -7.44 7.60 5.56
C SER A 109 -6.97 6.20 5.19
N GLY A 110 -5.84 5.79 5.75
CA GLY A 110 -5.36 4.42 5.67
C GLY A 110 -5.83 3.60 6.86
N LEU A 111 -5.91 2.29 6.68
CA LEU A 111 -6.11 1.32 7.76
C LEU A 111 -5.02 0.27 7.69
N THR A 112 -4.37 0.02 8.83
CA THR A 112 -3.29 -0.96 8.95
C THR A 112 -3.70 -2.10 9.88
N ILE A 113 -3.59 -3.33 9.38
CA ILE A 113 -3.72 -4.57 10.14
C ILE A 113 -2.32 -5.14 10.34
N LEU A 114 -1.84 -5.14 11.58
CA LEU A 114 -0.60 -5.81 11.94
C LEU A 114 -0.96 -7.21 12.46
N PHE A 115 -0.35 -8.24 11.89
CA PHE A 115 -0.64 -9.63 12.27
C PHE A 115 0.63 -10.45 12.40
N LYS A 116 0.55 -11.52 13.20
CA LYS A 116 1.70 -12.33 13.57
C LYS A 116 1.54 -13.77 13.09
N ASN A 117 2.56 -14.26 12.40
CA ASN A 117 2.69 -15.65 11.97
C ASN A 117 4.06 -16.19 12.37
N ASP A 118 4.13 -17.34 13.05
CA ASP A 118 5.37 -17.99 13.51
C ASP A 118 6.37 -17.04 14.21
N GLY A 119 5.85 -16.14 15.04
CA GLY A 119 6.69 -15.19 15.77
C GLY A 119 7.20 -13.99 14.96
N LYS A 120 6.83 -13.87 13.68
CA LYS A 120 7.14 -12.73 12.81
C LYS A 120 5.89 -11.88 12.58
N TYR A 121 6.11 -10.57 12.45
CA TYR A 121 5.05 -9.61 12.11
C TYR A 121 4.99 -9.38 10.61
N SER A 122 3.80 -9.42 10.07
CA SER A 122 3.46 -8.98 8.72
C SER A 122 2.35 -7.93 8.84
N LEU A 123 2.17 -7.11 7.81
CA LEU A 123 1.11 -6.12 7.81
C LEU A 123 0.29 -6.18 6.53
N MET A 124 -0.96 -5.78 6.62
CA MET A 124 -1.83 -5.40 5.52
C MET A 124 -2.19 -3.93 5.71
N GLN A 125 -2.03 -3.13 4.68
CA GLN A 125 -2.38 -1.71 4.67
C GLN A 125 -3.36 -1.46 3.53
N ILE A 126 -4.42 -0.72 3.83
CA ILE A 126 -5.47 -0.34 2.89
C ILE A 126 -5.43 1.19 2.84
N LYS A 127 -5.14 1.75 1.67
CA LYS A 127 -4.98 3.20 1.48
C LYS A 127 -5.65 3.64 0.18
N ASP A 128 -5.98 4.93 0.14
CA ASP A 128 -6.15 5.70 -1.09
C ASP A 128 -6.88 4.98 -2.25
N GLY A 129 -7.99 4.31 -1.96
CA GLY A 129 -8.76 3.62 -2.99
C GLY A 129 -8.51 2.12 -3.06
N CYS A 130 -8.16 1.64 -4.26
CA CYS A 130 -7.82 0.24 -4.50
C CYS A 130 -6.36 -0.10 -4.17
N ASP A 131 -5.66 0.74 -3.40
CA ASP A 131 -4.29 0.49 -2.98
C ASP A 131 -4.27 -0.36 -1.69
N VAL A 132 -3.95 -1.64 -1.87
CA VAL A 132 -3.83 -2.60 -0.77
C VAL A 132 -2.45 -3.24 -0.82
N TYR A 133 -1.70 -2.99 0.24
CA TYR A 133 -0.31 -3.39 0.42
C TYR A 133 -0.18 -4.47 1.49
N PHE A 134 0.74 -5.40 1.28
CA PHE A 134 1.19 -6.36 2.28
C PHE A 134 2.70 -6.25 2.49
N GLY A 135 3.15 -6.16 3.74
CA GLY A 135 4.56 -6.03 4.09
C GLY A 135 5.08 -7.23 4.87
N ASN A 136 6.36 -7.59 4.63
CA ASN A 136 7.05 -8.70 5.29
C ASN A 136 6.25 -10.02 5.22
N LEU A 137 5.63 -10.29 4.08
CA LEU A 137 4.74 -11.42 3.86
C LEU A 137 5.53 -12.60 3.25
N SER A 138 5.71 -13.68 4.03
CA SER A 138 6.53 -14.83 3.59
C SER A 138 6.01 -16.16 4.13
N GLY A 139 6.55 -17.27 3.62
CA GLY A 139 6.27 -18.61 4.14
C GLY A 139 4.79 -19.01 4.00
N GLU A 140 4.20 -19.48 5.10
CA GLU A 140 2.79 -19.89 5.16
C GLU A 140 1.84 -18.70 5.02
N ALA A 141 2.14 -17.57 5.66
CA ALA A 141 1.32 -16.38 5.58
C ALA A 141 1.13 -15.91 4.13
N LEU A 142 2.20 -15.90 3.33
CA LEU A 142 2.13 -15.58 1.91
C LEU A 142 1.19 -16.51 1.15
N LYS A 143 1.28 -17.82 1.37
CA LYS A 143 0.43 -18.81 0.67
C LYS A 143 -1.04 -18.61 1.01
N ILE A 144 -1.34 -18.35 2.28
CA ILE A 144 -2.72 -18.13 2.74
C ILE A 144 -3.27 -16.84 2.16
N VAL A 145 -2.53 -15.73 2.26
CA VAL A 145 -2.98 -14.44 1.72
C VAL A 145 -3.16 -14.52 0.21
N ASP A 146 -2.24 -15.13 -0.53
CA ASP A 146 -2.35 -15.33 -1.98
C ASP A 146 -3.62 -16.13 -2.36
N GLN A 147 -3.92 -17.20 -1.62
CA GLN A 147 -5.15 -17.98 -1.81
C GLN A 147 -6.41 -17.16 -1.53
N LEU A 148 -6.42 -16.39 -0.45
CA LEU A 148 -7.56 -15.53 -0.09
C LEU A 148 -7.83 -14.49 -1.16
N ILE A 149 -6.79 -13.79 -1.61
CA ILE A 149 -6.88 -12.77 -2.67
C ILE A 149 -7.33 -13.40 -3.98
N THR A 150 -6.71 -14.51 -4.40
CA THR A 150 -7.05 -15.21 -5.64
C THR A 150 -8.49 -15.72 -5.65
N GLN A 151 -9.00 -16.18 -4.51
CA GLN A 151 -10.40 -16.62 -4.38
C GLN A 151 -11.40 -15.49 -4.64
N GLN A 152 -11.02 -14.23 -4.40
CA GLN A 152 -11.85 -13.06 -4.70
C GLN A 152 -11.74 -12.60 -6.16
N GLY A 153 -11.01 -13.33 -7.01
CA GLY A 153 -10.76 -12.93 -8.40
C GLY A 153 -9.76 -11.79 -8.55
N LEU A 154 -8.99 -11.51 -7.50
CA LEU A 154 -7.92 -10.52 -7.46
C LEU A 154 -6.56 -11.22 -7.52
N TYR A 155 -5.48 -10.44 -7.65
CA TYR A 155 -4.14 -10.99 -7.77
C TYR A 155 -3.19 -10.34 -6.77
N LEU A 156 -2.42 -11.17 -6.06
CA LEU A 156 -1.35 -10.72 -5.17
C LEU A 156 -0.04 -10.66 -5.97
N LYS A 157 0.50 -9.46 -6.13
CA LYS A 157 1.68 -9.19 -6.96
C LYS A 157 2.83 -8.76 -6.07
N LYS A 158 4.01 -9.35 -6.29
CA LYS A 158 5.22 -8.95 -5.54
C LYS A 158 5.67 -7.58 -6.02
N PHE A 159 6.07 -6.72 -5.08
CA PHE A 159 6.86 -5.55 -5.43
C PHE A 159 8.23 -6.00 -5.94
N GLU A 160 8.41 -5.90 -7.25
CA GLU A 160 9.72 -5.97 -7.88
C GLU A 160 10.32 -4.56 -7.91
N ARG A 161 10.64 -3.97 -6.76
CA ARG A 161 11.58 -2.84 -6.76
C ARG A 161 12.98 -3.42 -6.97
N GLU A 162 13.58 -3.14 -8.12
CA GLU A 162 15.01 -2.93 -8.14
C GLU A 162 15.28 -1.78 -7.17
N TYR A 163 15.85 -2.06 -5.99
CA TYR A 163 16.38 -1.00 -5.15
C TYR A 163 17.47 -0.31 -5.95
N ARG A 164 17.15 0.85 -6.51
CA ARG A 164 18.13 1.72 -7.14
C ARG A 164 18.64 2.63 -6.03
N THR A 165 19.88 2.43 -5.62
CA THR A 165 20.55 3.23 -4.58
C THR A 165 21.27 4.42 -5.15
N ASP A 166 21.46 4.43 -6.47
CA ASP A 166 22.36 5.35 -7.13
C ASP A 166 21.60 6.63 -7.45
N SER A 167 21.96 7.69 -6.74
CA SER A 167 21.62 9.04 -7.14
C SER A 167 22.73 9.62 -8.00
N PHE A 168 22.36 10.54 -8.89
CA PHE A 168 23.31 11.28 -9.71
C PHE A 168 23.13 12.78 -9.44
N GLU A 169 24.23 13.46 -9.16
CA GLU A 169 24.29 14.92 -9.07
C GLU A 169 25.28 15.42 -10.12
N GLU A 170 24.83 16.27 -11.03
CA GLU A 170 25.74 16.94 -11.95
C GLU A 170 26.39 18.18 -11.31
N GLU A 171 27.50 18.64 -11.90
CA GLU A 171 28.24 19.83 -11.43
C GLU A 171 27.36 21.11 -11.36
N GLY A 172 26.25 21.15 -12.10
CA GLY A 172 25.26 22.24 -12.08
C GLY A 172 24.27 22.20 -10.89
N GLY A 173 24.34 21.18 -10.04
CA GLY A 173 23.51 20.99 -8.85
C GLY A 173 22.17 20.30 -9.10
N TRP A 174 21.89 19.87 -10.34
CA TRP A 174 20.71 19.05 -10.62
C TRP A 174 20.92 17.62 -10.12
N LYS A 175 19.86 17.04 -9.56
CA LYS A 175 19.90 15.69 -9.01
C LYS A 175 18.84 14.80 -9.61
N ILE A 176 19.22 13.55 -9.88
CA ILE A 176 18.31 12.45 -10.14
C ILE A 176 18.41 11.52 -8.95
N GLU A 177 17.30 11.31 -8.26
CA GLU A 177 17.20 10.43 -7.10
C GLU A 177 16.11 9.38 -7.33
N PRO A 178 16.24 8.16 -6.78
CA PRO A 178 15.19 7.15 -6.88
C PRO A 178 13.85 7.67 -6.33
N ASP A 179 12.76 7.43 -7.08
CA ASP A 179 11.43 7.72 -6.55
C ASP A 179 10.98 6.62 -5.59
N ASN A 180 11.38 6.77 -4.33
CA ASN A 180 10.98 5.84 -3.26
C ASN A 180 9.67 6.22 -2.57
N SER A 181 8.88 7.17 -3.11
CA SER A 181 7.66 7.64 -2.43
C SER A 181 6.65 6.49 -2.26
N PRO A 182 5.94 6.42 -1.11
CA PRO A 182 4.83 5.50 -0.95
C PRO A 182 3.76 5.76 -2.02
N LEU A 183 3.41 7.03 -2.26
CA LEU A 183 2.40 7.49 -3.22
C LEU A 183 2.63 7.15 -4.72
N SER A 184 3.63 6.32 -5.05
CA SER A 184 3.97 5.88 -6.42
C SER A 184 3.39 4.53 -6.80
N PHE A 185 2.51 3.93 -5.99
CA PHE A 185 1.99 2.56 -6.20
C PHE A 185 1.28 2.33 -7.56
N HIS A 186 0.89 3.42 -8.25
CA HIS A 186 0.33 3.39 -9.61
C HIS A 186 1.06 4.32 -10.60
N SER A 187 2.19 4.94 -10.23
CA SER A 187 2.92 5.80 -11.16
C SER A 187 4.05 5.04 -11.83
N ASP A 188 4.20 5.21 -13.14
CA ASP A 188 5.36 4.74 -13.91
C ASP A 188 6.68 5.46 -13.51
N SER A 189 6.71 6.14 -12.36
CA SER A 189 7.83 6.94 -11.87
C SER A 189 8.90 6.06 -11.23
N PHE A 190 10.10 6.15 -11.78
CA PHE A 190 11.30 5.48 -11.27
C PHE A 190 12.29 6.47 -10.64
N TRP A 191 12.28 7.74 -11.06
CA TRP A 191 13.20 8.75 -10.57
C TRP A 191 12.54 10.10 -10.32
N LYS A 192 13.06 10.85 -9.36
CA LYS A 192 12.76 12.26 -9.12
C LYS A 192 13.88 13.10 -9.72
N LEU A 193 13.51 14.06 -10.56
CA LEU A 193 14.40 15.12 -10.98
C LEU A 193 14.24 16.30 -10.01
N LYS A 194 15.36 16.73 -9.42
CA LYS A 194 15.42 17.90 -8.55
C LYS A 194 16.30 18.99 -9.17
N ASP A 195 15.87 20.23 -9.02
CA ASP A 195 16.69 21.38 -9.37
C ASP A 195 17.81 21.63 -8.35
N LYS A 196 18.66 22.61 -8.66
CA LYS A 196 19.77 23.08 -7.81
C LYS A 196 19.37 23.57 -6.40
N SER A 197 18.09 23.79 -6.14
CA SER A 197 17.56 24.17 -4.82
C SER A 197 17.00 22.96 -4.07
N ASP A 198 17.27 21.75 -4.56
CA ASP A 198 16.72 20.47 -4.09
C ASP A 198 15.20 20.34 -4.26
N LYS A 199 14.57 21.21 -5.05
CA LYS A 199 13.12 21.16 -5.30
C LYS A 199 12.84 20.13 -6.39
N ARG A 200 11.90 19.21 -6.14
CA ARG A 200 11.40 18.30 -7.19
C ARG A 200 10.74 19.11 -8.30
N VAL A 201 11.22 18.92 -9.52
CA VAL A 201 10.69 19.56 -10.73
C VAL A 201 9.96 18.60 -11.66
N SER A 202 10.22 17.29 -11.54
CA SER A 202 9.58 16.28 -12.38
C SER A 202 9.78 14.86 -11.84
N LEU A 203 8.99 13.94 -12.36
CA LEU A 203 9.14 12.49 -12.25
C LEU A 203 9.62 11.90 -13.58
N LEU A 204 10.50 10.89 -13.53
CA LEU A 204 11.05 10.23 -14.70
C LEU A 204 10.74 8.73 -14.68
N ASP A 205 10.52 8.13 -15.85
CA ASP A 205 10.39 6.68 -16.02
C ASP A 205 11.74 5.94 -15.89
N LYS A 206 11.74 4.62 -16.01
CA LYS A 206 12.94 3.78 -15.85
C LYS A 206 14.05 4.12 -16.85
N GLU A 207 13.72 4.68 -18.00
CA GLU A 207 14.63 5.16 -19.04
C GLU A 207 15.08 6.62 -18.86
N GLY A 208 14.55 7.33 -17.86
CA GLY A 208 14.86 8.74 -17.59
C GLY A 208 14.02 9.73 -18.39
N LYS A 209 12.89 9.30 -18.97
CA LYS A 209 11.96 10.17 -19.68
C LYS A 209 10.99 10.84 -18.70
N VAL A 210 10.74 12.12 -18.91
CA VAL A 210 9.79 12.94 -18.15
C VAL A 210 8.37 12.38 -18.23
N LEU A 211 7.75 12.13 -17.08
CA LEU A 211 6.37 11.65 -16.93
C LEU A 211 5.36 12.77 -16.65
N GLY A 212 5.81 13.94 -16.21
CA GLY A 212 4.99 15.10 -15.87
C GLY A 212 5.73 16.07 -14.94
N GLU A 213 5.26 17.32 -14.87
CA GLU A 213 5.72 18.34 -13.91
C GLU A 213 5.02 18.21 -12.55
#